data_AF-A0A9D4MN14-F1
#
_entry.id   AF-A0A9D4MN14-F1
#
_cell.length_a   1.000
_cell.length_b   1.000
_cell.length_c   1.000
_cell.angle_alpha   90.00
_cell.angle_beta   90.00
_cell.angle_gamma   90.00
#
_symmetry.space_group_name_H-M   'P 1'
#
loop_
_entity.id
_entity.type
_entity.pdbx_description
1 polymer ?
#
loop_
_entity_poly.entity_id
_entity_poly.type
_entity_poly.pdbx_seq_one_letter_code
_entity_poly.pdbx_strand_id
1 'polypeptide(L)' 'MVQRRAARYVTNRYHNTSSVTSMLDHLQWETLESRRTKAQLSMICIQDIKQSHRHPSSKIPLPRLKQNPIKP' A
#
# COMPACT_ATOMS: atom_id res chain seq x y z
N MET A 1 11.19 14.21 5.11
CA MET A 1 12.39 15.01 5.42
C MET A 1 13.56 14.15 5.93
N VAL A 2 13.35 13.16 6.81
CA VAL A 2 14.43 12.33 7.41
C VAL A 2 15.34 11.68 6.37
N GLN A 3 14.79 10.92 5.41
CA GLN A 3 15.62 10.19 4.43
C GLN A 3 16.48 11.10 3.55
N ARG A 4 15.97 12.26 3.12
CA ARG A 4 16.76 13.21 2.32
C ARG A 4 17.94 13.77 3.12
N ARG A 5 17.74 13.99 4.43
CA ARG A 5 18.81 14.43 5.34
C ARG A 5 19.85 13.32 5.57
N ALA A 6 19.39 12.08 5.74
CA ALA A 6 20.25 10.91 5.87
C ALA A 6 21.08 10.69 4.59
N ALA A 7 20.49 10.84 3.40
CA ALA A 7 21.19 10.66 2.13
C ALA A 7 22.34 11.67 1.96
N ARG A 8 22.11 12.93 2.35
CA ARG A 8 23.16 13.96 2.36
C ARG A 8 24.27 13.66 3.36
N TYR A 9 23.91 13.14 4.54
CA TYR A 9 24.88 12.76 5.56
C TYR A 9 25.78 11.61 5.09
N VAL A 10 25.17 10.54 4.58
CA VAL A 10 25.92 9.36 4.10
C VAL A 10 26.80 9.69 2.89
N THR A 11 26.31 10.51 1.96
CA THR A 11 27.08 10.90 0.76
C THR A 11 28.01 12.09 1.00
N ASN A 12 27.96 12.73 2.18
CA ASN A 12 28.67 13.97 2.50
C ASN A 12 28.46 15.12 1.48
N ARG A 13 27.29 15.18 0.84
CA ARG A 13 26.97 16.15 -0.22
C ARG A 13 25.89 17.12 0.25
N TYR A 14 26.31 18.33 0.61
CA TYR A 14 25.42 19.37 1.18
C TYR A 14 25.14 20.56 0.26
N HIS A 15 25.80 20.63 -0.89
CA HIS A 15 25.63 21.75 -1.81
C HIS A 15 24.20 21.81 -2.37
N ASN A 16 23.61 23.01 -2.46
CA ASN A 16 22.18 23.17 -2.78
C ASN A 16 21.80 22.67 -4.18
N THR A 17 22.71 22.72 -5.14
CA THR A 17 22.49 22.20 -6.50
C THR A 17 22.72 20.68 -6.60
N SER A 18 23.22 20.04 -5.54
CA SER A 18 23.40 18.58 -5.54
C SER A 18 22.03 17.89 -5.55
N SER A 19 21.83 17.06 -6.57
CA SER A 19 20.60 16.27 -6.71
C SER A 19 20.52 15.20 -5.63
N VAL A 20 19.57 15.38 -4.71
CA VAL A 20 19.24 14.36 -3.70
C VAL A 20 18.70 13.09 -4.38
N THR A 21 18.04 13.20 -5.53
CA THR A 21 17.56 12.03 -6.28
C THR A 21 18.72 11.14 -6.72
N SER A 22 19.81 11.72 -7.22
CA SER A 22 21.03 10.99 -7.55
C SER A 22 21.68 10.35 -6.30
N MET A 23 21.62 11.00 -5.14
CA MET A 23 22.10 10.41 -3.89
C MET A 23 21.26 9.20 -3.46
N LEU A 24 19.94 9.28 -3.63
CA LEU A 24 19.04 8.17 -3.32
C LEU A 24 19.29 6.99 -4.27
N ASP A 25 19.49 7.26 -5.55
CA ASP A 25 19.81 6.25 -6.56
C ASP A 25 21.14 5.54 -6.26
N HIS A 26 22.19 6.30 -5.96
CA HIS A 26 23.48 5.76 -5.52
C HIS A 26 23.39 4.88 -4.26
N LEU A 27 22.51 5.25 -3.32
CA LEU A 27 22.27 4.47 -2.10
C LEU A 27 21.26 3.33 -2.29
N GLN A 28 20.68 3.19 -3.49
CA GLN A 28 19.58 2.27 -3.79
C GLN A 28 18.39 2.45 -2.84
N TRP A 29 18.17 3.67 -2.36
CA TRP A 29 17.06 3.99 -1.48
C TRP A 29 15.83 4.36 -2.29
N GLU A 30 14.67 3.93 -1.81
CA GLU A 30 13.40 4.22 -2.47
C GLU A 30 13.17 5.72 -2.66
N THR A 31 12.53 6.07 -3.78
CA THR A 31 12.11 7.45 -4.03
C THR A 31 10.94 7.83 -3.12
N LEU A 32 10.70 9.14 -2.98
CA LEU A 32 9.54 9.63 -2.22
C LEU A 32 8.22 9.14 -2.81
N GLU A 33 8.16 9.03 -4.13
CA GLU A 33 6.99 8.55 -4.86
C GLU A 33 6.70 7.09 -4.54
N SER A 34 7.70 6.20 -4.68
CA SER A 34 7.53 4.78 -4.37
C SER A 34 7.03 4.56 -2.93
N ARG A 35 7.56 5.31 -1.95
CA ARG A 35 7.08 5.24 -0.57
C ARG A 35 5.64 5.74 -0.41
N ARG A 36 5.24 6.81 -1.11
CA ARG A 36 3.87 7.32 -1.09
C ARG A 36 2.91 6.30 -1.66
N THR A 37 3.25 5.67 -2.78
CA THR A 37 2.45 4.61 -3.40
C THR A 37 2.28 3.42 -2.46
N LYS A 38 3.37 2.95 -1.83
CA LYS A 38 3.31 1.87 -0.83
C LYS A 38 2.43 2.22 0.37
N ALA A 39 2.52 3.46 0.86
CA ALA A 39 1.70 3.92 1.98
C ALA A 39 0.22 3.99 1.61
N GLN A 40 -0.11 4.47 0.41
CA GLN A 40 -1.48 4.51 -0.11
C GLN A 40 -2.05 3.09 -0.27
N LEU A 41 -1.29 2.17 -0.89
CA LEU A 41 -1.70 0.77 -1.03
C LEU A 41 -1.91 0.12 0.34
N SER A 42 -0.98 0.34 1.27
CA SER A 42 -1.11 -0.19 2.64
C SER A 42 -2.36 0.34 3.33
N MET A 43 -2.69 1.63 3.16
CA MET A 43 -3.91 2.21 3.69
C MET A 43 -5.16 1.55 3.13
N ILE A 44 -5.23 1.34 1.80
CA ILE A 44 -6.35 0.67 1.13
C ILE A 44 -6.49 -0.78 1.64
N CYS A 45 -5.42 -1.57 1.57
CA CYS A 45 -5.46 -2.97 2.00
C CYS A 45 -5.83 -3.11 3.49
N ILE A 46 -5.29 -2.26 4.37
CA ILE A 46 -5.62 -2.29 5.79
C ILE A 46 -7.08 -1.85 6.02
N GLN A 47 -7.61 -0.92 5.24
CA GLN A 47 -9.00 -0.48 5.34
C GLN A 47 -9.98 -1.57 4.90
N ASP A 48 -9.65 -2.34 3.86
CA ASP A 48 -10.45 -3.49 3.42
C ASP A 48 -10.46 -4.61 4.46
N ILE A 49 -9.31 -4.91 5.06
CA ILE A 49 -9.21 -5.88 6.17
C ILE A 49 -10.04 -5.40 7.37
N LYS A 50 -9.95 -4.12 7.73
CA LYS A 50 -10.76 -3.53 8.82
C LYS A 50 -12.27 -3.56 8.53
N GLN A 51 -12.69 -3.39 7.28
CA GLN A 51 -14.10 -3.51 6.90
C GLN A 51 -14.57 -4.97 6.94
N SER A 52 -13.75 -5.90 6.47
CA SER A 52 -14.03 -7.35 6.50
C SER A 52 -14.18 -7.88 7.93
N HIS A 53 -13.32 -7.45 8.86
CA HIS A 53 -13.45 -7.82 10.28
C HIS A 53 -14.52 -7.02 11.05
N ARG A 54 -15.05 -5.91 10.51
CA ARG A 54 -16.18 -5.18 11.13
C ARG A 54 -17.55 -5.80 10.82
N HIS A 55 -17.65 -6.78 9.93
CA HIS A 55 -18.93 -7.44 9.64
C HIS A 55 -18.81 -8.97 9.46
N PRO A 56 -18.72 -9.76 10.54
CA PRO A 56 -18.80 -11.21 10.44
C PRO A 56 -20.21 -11.75 10.15
N SER A 57 -21.20 -10.93 9.74
CA SER A 57 -22.58 -11.43 9.59
C SER A 57 -23.42 -10.73 8.53
N SER A 58 -23.01 -10.78 7.25
CA SER A 58 -23.97 -10.65 6.15
C SER A 58 -23.90 -11.91 5.33
N LYS A 59 -24.76 -12.86 5.72
CA LYS A 59 -25.28 -13.99 4.97
C LYS A 59 -24.98 -13.85 3.48
N ILE A 60 -24.02 -14.63 2.97
CA ILE A 60 -23.91 -14.90 1.54
C ILE A 60 -25.29 -15.44 1.12
N PRO A 61 -26.04 -14.79 0.22
CA PRO A 61 -27.28 -15.36 -0.25
C PRO A 61 -26.90 -16.58 -1.09
N LEU A 62 -27.07 -17.77 -0.51
CA LEU A 62 -26.97 -19.01 -1.26
C LEU A 62 -27.91 -18.90 -2.46
N PRO A 63 -27.45 -19.23 -3.69
CA PRO A 63 -28.34 -19.30 -4.83
C PRO A 63 -29.44 -20.31 -4.47
N ARG A 64 -30.70 -19.86 -4.41
CA ARG A 64 -31.84 -20.75 -4.20
C ARG A 64 -31.85 -21.74 -5.36
N LEU A 65 -31.40 -22.97 -5.09
CA LEU A 65 -31.66 -24.10 -5.98
C LEU A 65 -33.18 -24.17 -6.13
N LYS A 66 -33.69 -23.87 -7.33
CA LYS A 66 -35.09 -24.09 -7.69
C LYS A 66 -35.40 -25.56 -7.44
N GLN A 67 -36.10 -25.86 -6.36
CA GLN A 67 -36.69 -27.18 -6.18
C GLN A 67 -37.78 -27.32 -7.25
N ASN A 68 -37.50 -28.09 -8.28
CA ASN A 68 -38.54 -28.52 -9.22
C ASN A 68 -39.35 -29.61 -8.53
N PRO A 69 -40.69 -29.55 -8.57
CA PRO A 69 -41.52 -30.57 -7.93
C PRO A 69 -41.30 -31.91 -8.64
N ILE A 70 -40.96 -32.93 -7.84
CA ILE A 70 -40.97 -34.32 -8.27
C ILE A 70 -42.43 -34.70 -8.48
N LYS A 71 -42.79 -34.98 -9.73
CA LYS A 71 -44.13 -35.41 -10.12
C LYS A 71 -44.28 -36.90 -9.74
N PRO A 72 -45.43 -37.33 -9.17
CA PRO A 72 -45.70 -38.73 -8.86
C PRO A 72 -45.80 -39.60 -10.12
#